data_AF-A0AAN7YBE4-F1
#
_entry.id   AF-A0AAN7YBE4-F1
#
_cell.length_a   1.000
_cell.length_b   1.000
_cell.length_c   1.000
_cell.angle_alpha   90.00
_cell.angle_beta   90.00
_cell.angle_gamma   90.00
#
_symmetry.space_group_name_H-M   'P 1'
#
loop_
_entity.id
_entity.type
_entity.pdbx_description
1 polymer ?
#
loop_
_entity_poly.entity_id
_entity_poly.type
_entity_poly.pdbx_seq_one_letter_code
_entity_poly.pdbx_strand_id
1 'polypeptide(L)'
;MVEHEDLECVVCFNEYARRGRVPRVLHCGHTFCMPCLEQLYQLQGYLRGVSCPLCRRITCTMASLPLPGALSVNMEIWDQIVEKRLQASEDLRYMHTAEHTQ
;
A
#
# COMPACT_ATOMS: atom_id res chain seq x y z
N MET A 1 -1.77 9.94 21.01
CA MET A 1 -0.84 8.93 20.48
C MET A 1 -1.33 8.70 19.07
N VAL A 2 -0.65 9.24 18.07
CA VAL A 2 -1.04 8.99 16.68
C VAL A 2 -0.55 7.58 16.41
N GLU A 3 -1.46 6.62 16.41
CA GLU A 3 -1.17 5.27 15.96
C GLU A 3 -0.67 5.43 14.53
N HIS A 4 0.63 5.23 14.32
CA HIS A 4 1.18 5.08 12.99
C HIS A 4 0.45 3.88 12.38
N GLU A 5 -0.63 4.11 11.64
CA GLU A 5 -1.24 3.05 10.84
C GLU A 5 -0.14 2.53 9.93
N ASP A 6 0.30 1.30 10.25
CA ASP A 6 1.55 0.74 9.79
C ASP A 6 1.68 0.94 8.27
N LEU A 7 2.77 1.56 7.81
CA LEU A 7 3.07 1.72 6.39
C LEU A 7 3.46 0.39 5.73
N GLU A 8 2.91 -0.71 6.22
CA GLU A 8 3.21 -2.08 5.86
C GLU A 8 1.90 -2.82 5.55
N CYS A 9 1.96 -3.71 4.56
CA CYS A 9 0.82 -4.54 4.24
C CYS A 9 0.66 -5.66 5.28
N VAL A 10 -0.48 -5.73 5.96
CA VAL A 10 -0.79 -6.77 6.96
C VAL A 10 -0.80 -8.22 6.43
N VAL A 11 -0.76 -8.42 5.10
CA VAL A 11 -0.74 -9.76 4.48
C VAL A 11 0.70 -10.26 4.29
N CYS A 12 1.61 -9.39 3.88
CA CYS A 12 2.98 -9.78 3.56
C CYS A 12 4.04 -9.09 4.43
N PHE A 13 3.63 -8.21 5.34
CA PHE A 13 4.49 -7.45 6.26
C PHE A 13 5.61 -6.68 5.56
N ASN A 14 5.40 -6.29 4.31
CA ASN A 14 6.33 -5.45 3.56
C ASN A 14 5.79 -4.02 3.51
N GLU A 15 6.71 -3.06 3.55
CA GLU A 15 6.40 -1.64 3.38
C GLU A 15 5.67 -1.34 2.07
N TYR A 16 4.71 -0.44 2.14
CA TYR A 16 4.07 0.14 0.98
C TYR A 16 5.04 1.02 0.20
N ALA A 17 4.87 1.03 -1.11
CA ALA A 17 5.72 1.80 -2.00
C ALA A 17 4.92 2.39 -3.14
N ARG A 18 5.39 3.53 -3.68
CA ARG A 18 4.74 4.19 -4.81
C ARG A 18 4.87 3.46 -6.14
N ARG A 19 5.65 2.39 -6.16
CA ARG A 19 5.80 1.44 -7.27
C ARG A 19 5.94 0.03 -6.68
N GLY A 20 5.43 -0.99 -7.37
CA GLY A 20 5.52 -2.39 -6.95
C GLY A 20 4.55 -2.75 -5.82
N ARG A 21 4.56 -2.04 -4.68
CA ARG A 21 3.70 -2.29 -3.51
C ARG A 21 2.75 -1.14 -3.21
N VAL A 22 2.01 -0.71 -4.23
CA VAL A 22 1.05 0.40 -4.10
C VAL A 22 -0.07 0.04 -3.11
N PRO A 23 -0.35 0.88 -2.10
CA PRO A 23 -1.44 0.66 -1.14
C PRO A 23 -2.80 0.90 -1.82
N ARG A 24 -3.60 -0.16 -1.99
CA ARG A 24 -4.91 -0.11 -2.63
C ARG A 24 -6.01 -0.39 -1.62
N VAL A 25 -7.10 0.36 -1.74
CA VAL A 25 -8.25 0.31 -0.82
C VAL A 25 -9.34 -0.57 -1.41
N LEU A 26 -9.77 -1.57 -0.65
CA LEU A 26 -10.96 -2.36 -0.95
C LEU A 26 -12.24 -1.54 -0.67
N HIS A 27 -13.40 -1.94 -1.20
CA HIS A 27 -14.66 -1.22 -0.97
C HIS A 27 -15.07 -1.13 0.52
N CYS A 28 -14.49 -1.99 1.36
CA CYS A 28 -14.68 -1.97 2.81
C CYS A 28 -13.79 -0.96 3.56
N GLY A 29 -12.91 -0.23 2.88
CA GLY A 29 -12.00 0.76 3.48
C GLY A 29 -10.62 0.21 3.86
N HIS A 30 -10.45 -1.11 4.00
CA HIS A 30 -9.16 -1.69 4.34
C HIS A 30 -8.16 -1.65 3.17
N THR A 31 -6.88 -1.47 3.51
CA THR A 31 -5.80 -1.25 2.55
C THR A 31 -4.84 -2.44 2.50
N PHE A 32 -4.43 -2.83 1.30
CA PHE A 32 -3.46 -3.91 1.08
C PHE A 32 -2.54 -3.54 -0.09
N CYS A 33 -1.36 -4.15 -0.17
CA CYS A 33 -0.46 -3.86 -1.27
C CYS A 33 -0.95 -4.59 -2.53
N MET A 34 -0.73 -3.97 -3.68
CA MET A 34 -1.19 -4.49 -4.96
C MET A 34 -0.79 -5.96 -5.21
N PRO A 35 0.47 -6.41 -5.00
CA PRO A 35 0.84 -7.81 -5.20
C PRO A 35 0.02 -8.80 -4.36
N CYS A 36 -0.33 -8.45 -3.12
CA CYS A 36 -1.18 -9.29 -2.28
C CYS A 36 -2.61 -9.36 -2.82
N LEU A 37 -3.18 -8.25 -3.27
CA LEU A 37 -4.51 -8.25 -3.89
C LEU A 37 -4.55 -9.07 -5.19
N GLU A 38 -3.46 -9.05 -5.95
CA GLU A 38 -3.25 -9.87 -7.15
C GLU A 38 -3.26 -11.38 -6.84
N GLN A 39 -2.80 -11.79 -5.66
CA GLN A 39 -2.82 -13.18 -5.22
C GLN A 39 -4.16 -13.59 -4.60
N LEU A 40 -4.87 -12.64 -3.98
CA LEU A 40 -6.12 -12.91 -3.26
C LEU A 40 -7.37 -12.90 -4.14
N TYR A 41 -7.30 -12.36 -5.36
CA TYR A 41 -8.49 -12.28 -6.19
C TYR A 41 -8.88 -13.64 -6.78
N GLN A 42 -10.17 -13.79 -7.02
CA GLN A 42 -10.76 -14.90 -7.75
C GLN A 42 -11.50 -14.36 -8.97
N LEU A 43 -11.35 -15.03 -10.11
CA LEU A 43 -12.12 -14.71 -11.33
C LEU A 43 -13.36 -15.59 -11.38
N GLN A 44 -14.49 -14.97 -11.66
CA GLN A 44 -15.77 -15.62 -11.88
C GLN A 44 -16.43 -14.96 -13.11
N GLY A 45 -16.19 -15.55 -14.28
CA GLY A 45 -16.62 -14.98 -15.55
C GLY A 45 -16.02 -13.58 -15.78
N TYR A 46 -16.89 -12.58 -15.93
CA TYR A 46 -16.49 -11.18 -16.17
C TYR A 46 -16.19 -10.39 -14.89
N LEU A 47 -16.26 -11.04 -13.73
CA LEU A 47 -16.03 -10.41 -12.43
C LEU A 47 -14.75 -10.94 -11.78
N ARG A 48 -14.10 -10.04 -11.04
CA ARG A 48 -13.02 -10.35 -10.13
C ARG A 48 -13.50 -10.04 -8.71
N GLY A 49 -13.41 -11.01 -7.81
CA GLY A 49 -13.77 -10.86 -6.40
C GLY A 49 -12.54 -10.96 -5.50
N VAL A 50 -12.41 -10.06 -4.54
CA VAL A 50 -11.42 -10.15 -3.45
C VAL A 50 -12.16 -10.17 -2.12
N SER A 51 -11.95 -11.20 -1.31
CA SER A 51 -12.42 -11.22 0.07
C SER A 51 -11.42 -10.50 0.97
N CYS A 52 -11.87 -9.51 1.74
CA CYS A 52 -11.01 -8.77 2.65
C CYS A 52 -10.47 -9.68 3.78
N PRO A 53 -9.14 -9.78 3.98
CA PRO A 53 -8.55 -10.56 5.08
C PRO A 53 -9.00 -10.12 6.48
N LEU A 54 -9.33 -8.84 6.67
CA LEU A 54 -9.66 -8.26 7.98
C LEU A 54 -11.15 -8.38 8.34
N CYS A 55 -12.05 -8.17 7.38
CA CYS A 55 -13.49 -8.10 7.66
C CYS A 55 -14.36 -9.02 6.79
N ARG A 56 -13.75 -9.83 5.90
CA ARG A 56 -14.40 -10.79 5.01
C ARG A 56 -15.41 -10.21 4.01
N ARG A 57 -15.58 -8.89 3.94
CA ARG A 57 -16.39 -8.24 2.88
C ARG A 57 -15.74 -8.45 1.51
N ILE A 58 -16.57 -8.75 0.52
CA ILE A 58 -16.12 -8.99 -0.85
C ILE A 58 -16.12 -7.67 -1.62
N THR A 59 -14.99 -7.37 -2.27
CA THR A 59 -14.87 -6.32 -3.27
C THR A 59 -14.95 -6.95 -4.65
N CYS A 60 -15.97 -6.60 -5.43
CA CYS A 60 -16.16 -7.08 -6.79
C CYS A 60 -15.83 -5.98 -7.80
N THR A 61 -15.01 -6.29 -8.79
CA THR A 61 -14.66 -5.38 -9.89
C THR A 61 -14.81 -6.07 -11.24
N MET A 62 -14.90 -5.29 -12.31
CA MET A 62 -14.92 -5.82 -13.67
C MET A 62 -13.56 -6.43 -14.02
N ALA A 63 -13.54 -7.64 -14.58
CA ALA A 63 -12.33 -8.32 -15.04
C ALA A 63 -11.75 -7.68 -16.31
N SER A 64 -12.53 -6.85 -17.02
CA SER A 64 -12.07 -6.08 -18.18
C SER A 64 -11.02 -5.01 -17.82
N LEU A 65 -10.93 -4.61 -16.54
CA LEU A 65 -9.92 -3.68 -16.06
C LEU A 65 -8.80 -4.43 -15.30
N PRO A 66 -7.53 -4.02 -15.48
CA PRO A 66 -6.46 -4.44 -14.58
C PRO A 66 -6.82 -4.09 -13.13
N LEU A 67 -6.46 -4.93 -12.16
CA LEU A 67 -6.77 -4.70 -10.75
C LEU A 67 -6.27 -3.32 -10.23
N PRO A 68 -5.08 -2.82 -10.64
CA PRO A 68 -4.64 -1.46 -10.30
C PRO A 68 -5.54 -0.35 -10.85
N GLY A 69 -6.28 -0.59 -11.93
CA GLY A 69 -7.23 0.37 -12.51
C GLY A 69 -8.61 0.32 -11.87
N ALA A 70 -8.90 -0.72 -11.07
CA ALA A 70 -10.22 -0.95 -10.50
C ALA A 70 -10.35 -0.55 -9.02
N LEU A 71 -9.24 -0.33 -8.32
CA LEU A 71 -9.21 -0.01 -6.89
C LEU A 71 -8.50 1.32 -6.64
N SER A 72 -9.04 2.12 -5.72
CA SER A 72 -8.44 3.39 -5.32
C SER A 72 -7.12 3.19 -4.56
N VAL A 73 -6.22 4.16 -4.65
CA VAL A 73 -5.01 4.21 -3.81
C VAL A 73 -5.39 4.83 -2.46
N ASN A 74 -4.83 4.32 -1.35
CA ASN A 74 -4.98 5.00 -0.06
C ASN A 74 -4.11 6.26 -0.07
N MET A 75 -4.73 7.43 -0.17
CA MET A 75 -4.03 8.72 -0.31
C MET A 75 -3.25 9.10 0.94
N GLU A 76 -3.75 8.76 2.13
CA GLU A 76 -3.08 9.07 3.40
C GLU A 76 -1.74 8.31 3.50
N ILE A 77 -1.76 7.00 3.27
CA ILE A 77 -0.52 6.19 3.22
C ILE A 77 0.39 6.67 2.07
N TRP A 78 -0.19 7.05 0.93
CA TRP A 78 0.54 7.51 -0.25
C TRP A 78 1.33 8.79 -0.01
N ASP A 79 0.80 9.70 0.80
CA ASP A 79 1.43 10.94 1.21
C ASP A 79 2.50 10.68 2.27
N GLN A 80 2.22 9.84 3.27
CA GLN A 80 3.19 9.44 4.30
C GLN A 80 4.44 8.73 3.71
N ILE A 81 4.30 7.93 2.64
CA ILE A 81 5.46 7.33 1.95
C ILE A 81 6.42 8.40 1.41
N VAL A 82 5.92 9.57 1.00
CA VAL A 82 6.75 10.68 0.50
C VAL A 82 7.48 11.33 1.66
N GLU A 83 6.77 11.64 2.74
CA GLU A 83 7.32 12.32 3.92
C GLU A 83 8.45 11.51 4.55
N LYS A 84 8.25 10.19 4.77
CA LYS A 84 9.32 9.34 5.32
C LYS A 84 10.56 9.28 4.44
N ARG A 85 10.41 9.31 3.11
CA ARG A 85 11.55 9.33 2.18
C ARG A 85 12.34 10.63 2.25
N LEU A 86 11.65 11.76 2.41
CA LEU A 86 12.31 13.05 2.60
C LEU A 86 13.07 13.08 3.93
N GLN A 87 12.43 12.67 5.02
CA GLN A 87 13.07 12.57 6.34
C GLN A 87 14.32 11.69 6.31
N ALA A 88 14.23 10.48 5.75
CA ALA A 88 15.39 9.57 5.62
C ALA A 88 16.53 10.19 4.80
N SER A 89 16.22 11.01 3.79
CA SER A 89 17.24 11.71 3.01
C SER A 89 17.90 12.86 3.78
N GLU A 90 17.15 13.55 4.64
CA GLU A 90 17.67 14.62 5.50
C GLU A 90 18.54 14.05 6.62
N ASP A 91 18.10 12.97 7.26
CA ASP A 91 18.87 12.26 8.28
C ASP A 91 20.21 11.77 7.72
N LEU A 92 20.21 11.17 6.52
CA LEU A 92 21.44 10.72 5.86
C LEU A 92 22.38 11.90 5.53
N ARG A 93 21.84 13.03 5.10
CA ARG A 93 22.64 14.25 4.86
C ARG A 93 23.27 14.76 6.15
N TYR A 94 22.51 14.79 7.24
CA TYR A 94 23.02 15.22 8.55
C TYR A 94 24.14 14.30 9.06
N MET A 95 23.96 12.98 8.93
CA MET A 95 25.00 11.99 9.27
C MET A 95 26.27 12.21 8.45
N HIS A 96 26.15 12.40 7.13
CA HIS A 96 27.31 12.64 6.28
C HIS A 96 28.00 14.00 6.58
N THR A 97 27.26 15.05 6.98
CA THR A 97 27.90 16.31 7.42
C THR A 97 28.62 16.18 8.77
N ALA A 98 28.12 15.32 9.67
CA ALA A 98 28.72 15.09 10.98
C ALA A 98 30.07 14.34 10.87
N GLU A 99 30.22 13.43 9.90
CA GLU A 99 31.46 12.67 9.67
C GLU A 99 32.60 13.49 9.05
N HIS A 100 32.29 14.55 8.29
CA HIS A 100 33.29 15.41 7.63
C HIS A 100 33.79 16.59 8.49
N THR A 101 33.33 16.71 9.74
CA THR A 101 33.73 17.79 10.67
C THR A 101 34.81 17.34 11.67
N GLN A 102 35.51 16.24 11.40
CA GLN A 102 36.66 15.75 12.18
C GLN A 102 37.97 15.84 11.40
#